data_AF-A0A6P2DIR9-F1
#
_entry.id   AF-A0A6P2DIR9-F1
#
_cell.length_a   1.000
_cell.length_b   1.000
_cell.length_c   1.000
_cell.angle_alpha   90.00
_cell.angle_beta   90.00
_cell.angle_gamma   90.00
#
_symmetry.space_group_name_H-M   'P 1'
#
loop_
_entity.id
_entity.type
_entity.pdbx_description
1 polymer ?
#
loop_
_entity_poly.entity_id
_entity_poly.type
_entity_poly.pdbx_seq_one_letter_code
_entity_poly.pdbx_strand_id
1 'polypeptide(L)' 'MKRIDLIRAIEELGCELARHGGKHDWYRNPTTGVSQPVPRYREIKESLAR' A
#
# COMPACT_ATOMS: atom_id res chain seq x y z
N MET A 1 5.97 -9.87 5.94
CA MET A 1 5.30 -9.74 4.62
C MET A 1 6.23 -9.08 3.62
N LYS A 2 6.34 -9.53 2.35
CA LYS A 2 7.09 -8.77 1.33
C LYS A 2 6.22 -7.63 0.81
N ARG A 3 6.83 -6.48 0.48
CA ARG A 3 6.11 -5.33 -0.10
C ARG A 3 5.30 -5.69 -1.35
N ILE A 4 5.83 -6.61 -2.17
CA ILE A 4 5.18 -7.05 -3.42
C ILE A 4 3.84 -7.74 -3.12
N ASP A 5 3.80 -8.57 -2.08
CA ASP A 5 2.58 -9.31 -1.71
C ASP A 5 1.51 -8.34 -1.19
N LEU A 6 1.92 -7.34 -0.40
CA LEU A 6 1.01 -6.27 0.05
C LEU A 6 0.43 -5.48 -1.11
N ILE A 7 1.26 -5.08 -2.07
CA ILE A 7 0.82 -4.29 -3.22
C ILE A 7 -0.16 -5.09 -4.07
N ARG A 8 0.13 -6.37 -4.32
CA ARG A 8 -0.79 -7.26 -5.04
C ARG A 8 -2.16 -7.34 -4.34
N ALA A 9 -2.17 -7.55 -3.02
CA ALA A 9 -3.42 -7.60 -2.26
C ALA A 9 -4.19 -6.26 -2.32
N ILE A 10 -3.49 -5.13 -2.25
CA ILE A 10 -4.09 -3.79 -2.35
C ILE A 10 -4.65 -3.55 -3.77
N GLU A 11 -3.92 -3.92 -4.82
CA GLU A 11 -4.38 -3.85 -6.20
C GLU A 11 -5.57 -4.77 -6.48
N GLU A 12 -5.59 -5.98 -5.90
CA GLU A 12 -6.73 -6.92 -5.96
C GLU A 12 -7.98 -6.37 -5.26
N LEU A 13 -7.81 -5.57 -4.21
CA LEU A 13 -8.89 -4.83 -3.54
C LEU A 13 -9.36 -3.59 -4.34
N GLY A 14 -8.76 -3.35 -5.52
CA GLY A 14 -9.09 -2.23 -6.40
C GLY A 14 -8.48 -0.91 -5.96
N CYS A 15 -7.49 -0.91 -5.06
CA CYS A 15 -6.77 0.30 -4.70
C CYS A 15 -5.67 0.60 -5.72
N GLU A 16 -5.56 1.87 -6.10
CA GLU A 16 -4.60 2.37 -7.08
C GLU A 16 -3.52 3.23 -6.42
N LEU A 17 -2.34 3.29 -7.04
CA LEU A 17 -1.28 4.16 -6.59
C LEU A 17 -1.65 5.63 -6.89
N ALA A 18 -1.92 6.40 -5.84
CA ALA A 18 -2.34 7.80 -5.94
C ALA A 18 -1.15 8.77 -6.06
N ARG A 19 -0.08 8.53 -5.29
CA ARG A 19 1.15 9.34 -5.36
C ARG A 19 2.35 8.64 -4.75
N HIS A 20 3.54 8.98 -5.23
CA HIS A 20 4.79 8.63 -4.57
C HIS A 20 5.12 9.66 -3.49
N GLY A 21 5.24 9.22 -2.23
CA GLY A 21 5.86 10.01 -1.18
C GLY A 21 7.34 9.66 -1.04
N GLY A 22 8.04 10.35 -0.14
CA GLY A 22 9.47 10.09 0.10
C GLY A 22 9.74 8.68 0.63
N LYS A 23 9.21 8.36 1.81
CA LYS A 23 9.39 7.05 2.47
C LYS A 23 8.28 6.04 2.20
N HIS A 24 7.12 6.51 1.73
CA HIS A 24 5.90 5.72 1.54
C HIS A 24 5.25 6.08 0.21
N ASP A 25 4.72 5.08 -0.49
CA ASP A 25 3.79 5.26 -1.60
C ASP A 25 2.37 5.39 -1.06
N TRP A 26 1.52 6.21 -1.65
CA TRP A 26 0.13 6.36 -1.24
C TRP A 26 -0.76 5.58 -2.18
N TYR A 27 -1.50 4.62 -1.64
CA TYR A 27 -2.53 3.91 -2.37
C TYR A 27 -3.90 4.45 -1.97
N ARG A 28 -4.81 4.60 -2.93
CA ARG A 28 -6.16 5.08 -2.72
C ARG A 28 -7.14 4.10 -3.31
N ASN A 29 -8.21 3.80 -2.58
CA ASN A 29 -9.36 3.10 -3.14
C ASN A 29 -10.26 4.15 -3.84
N PRO A 30 -10.48 4.08 -5.17
CA PRO A 30 -11.33 5.03 -5.88
C PRO A 30 -12.81 4.89 -5.50
N THR A 31 -13.24 3.71 -5.08
CA THR A 31 -14.63 3.41 -4.67
C THR A 31 -14.98 4.02 -3.32
N THR A 32 -14.08 3.92 -2.33
CA THR A 32 -14.33 4.42 -0.97
C THR A 32 -13.66 5.77 -0.68
N GLY A 33 -12.71 6.18 -1.52
CA GLY A 33 -11.88 7.37 -1.33
C GLY A 33 -10.78 7.22 -0.28
N VAL A 34 -10.74 6.11 0.46
CA VAL A 34 -9.76 5.87 1.53
C VAL A 34 -8.36 5.77 0.95
N SER A 35 -7.40 6.45 1.57
CA SER A 35 -5.99 6.42 1.17
C SER A 35 -5.12 5.86 2.30
N GLN A 36 -4.19 4.97 1.97
CA GLN A 36 -3.27 4.34 2.92
C GLN A 36 -1.81 4.48 2.44
N PRO A 37 -0.87 4.81 3.35
CA PRO A 37 0.55 4.83 3.03
C PRO A 37 1.14 3.41 3.09
N VAL A 38 1.74 2.98 1.98
CA VAL A 38 2.48 1.72 1.85
C VAL A 38 3.99 2.00 1.88
N PRO A 39 4.75 1.43 2.82
CA PRO A 39 6.19 1.66 2.87
C PRO A 39 6.97 1.10 1.67
N ARG A 40 8.10 1.73 1.33
CA ARG A 40 8.93 1.35 0.16
C ARG A 40 10.03 0.32 0.45
N TYR A 41 10.20 -0.10 1.71
CA TYR A 41 11.21 -1.10 2.07
C TYR A 41 10.76 -2.52 1.67
N ARG A 42 11.71 -3.42 1.37
CA ARG A 42 11.43 -4.76 0.81
C ARG A 42 10.60 -5.64 1.76
N GLU A 43 10.88 -5.57 3.06
CA GLU A 43 10.30 -6.46 4.07
C GLU A 43 9.44 -5.70 5.07
N ILE A 44 8.12 -5.78 4.91
CA ILE A 44 7.15 -5.18 5.81
C ILE A 44 7.04 -6.02 7.08
N LYS A 45 7.48 -5.45 8.22
CA LYS A 45 7.27 -6.03 9.55
C LYS A 45 5.77 -6.25 9.75
N GLU A 46 5.38 -7.45 10.16
CA GLU A 46 3.97 -7.83 10.33
C GLU A 46 3.25 -6.94 11.34
N SER A 47 3.98 -6.35 12.30
CA SER A 47 3.44 -5.38 13.26
C SER A 47 2.89 -4.09 12.62
N LEU A 48 3.23 -3.80 11.35
CA LEU A 48 2.75 -2.64 10.60
C LEU A 48 1.63 -2.98 9.61
N ALA A 49 1.26 -4.27 9.49
CA ALA A 49 0.23 -4.77 8.59
C ALA A 49 -1.04 -5.10 9.37
N ARG A 50 -1.61 -4.11 10.07
CA ARG A 50 -2.85 -4.24 10.84
C ARG A 50 -3.87 -3.19 10.43
#